data_AF-A0A1F7TLT6-F1
#
_entry.id   AF-A0A1F7TLT6-F1
#
_cell.length_a   1.000
_cell.length_b   1.000
_cell.length_c   1.000
_cell.angle_alpha   90.00
_cell.angle_beta   90.00
_cell.angle_gamma   90.00
#
_symmetry.space_group_name_H-M   'P 1'
#
loop_
_entity.id
_entity.type
_entity.pdbx_description
1 polymer ?
#
loop_
_entity_poly.entity_id
_entity_poly.type
_entity_poly.pdbx_seq_one_letter_code
_entity_poly.pdbx_strand_id
1 'polypeptide(L)'
;MPSVREPKVAVLEAFLTFVHLFKDLKQVRIATMGGKGAEAQHWKQAGIPGENGWLIERNKSRSTHLVGSDLPYRVHSSLKSLPRVFASIYGPGAVLDAFHLDLCGMLEAQSDAFRPVLPLVLEGGDAAGRCLAVTVADMRRNTSVERFRDVWYRSFALIGPQRAQALLKTMKAEQRAMPRSERVVPHQESMNPEKAARREFSLFVEIGELLRDLPFLPSGMVRYAYVSRMSGSPFRMRTYFFHFERRGLAPLQRSQQLAELWIASPLSFVTETGMVPVNIVREPVLTKETIMPIDPYLNLRQLVEHASDAAKEQFAKLASATGDTSKAQVERDAAVKEVGELRGELTALKQRLSEMAAGILAGGGESRPAAAVPQARPRRPANLNGSAVAHADALTAEAKNIRVQMDLLRALATKDAAKLEEAKMAARRTLGVTRKSNAGNIVGALQARTGGKFRGNFVRRAMEALGKVDTLLPELVELYGKIDGLPITQNQLEREALQAKRKDQ
;
A
#
# COMPACT_ATOMS: atom_id res chain seq x y z
N MET A 1 -31.33 20.74 24.24
CA MET A 1 -30.67 20.48 22.95
C MET A 1 -29.84 19.20 23.10
N PRO A 2 -29.96 18.20 22.22
CA PRO A 2 -29.08 17.04 22.28
C PRO A 2 -27.63 17.51 22.11
N SER A 3 -26.73 17.02 22.96
CA SER A 3 -25.31 17.39 22.90
C SER A 3 -24.73 17.01 21.55
N VAL A 4 -24.11 17.98 20.86
CA VAL A 4 -23.40 17.73 19.60
C VAL A 4 -22.22 16.82 19.92
N ARG A 5 -22.29 15.57 19.49
CA ARG A 5 -21.26 14.57 19.77
C ARG A 5 -20.26 14.51 18.63
N GLU A 6 -18.97 14.62 18.93
CA GLU A 6 -17.93 14.49 17.89
C GLU A 6 -17.95 13.06 17.30
N PRO A 7 -18.02 12.88 15.97
CA PRO A 7 -18.10 11.55 15.37
C PRO A 7 -16.92 10.63 15.72
N LYS A 8 -15.71 11.18 15.93
CA LYS A 8 -14.55 10.37 16.37
C LYS A 8 -14.81 9.74 17.75
N VAL A 9 -15.35 10.52 18.68
CA VAL A 9 -15.68 10.04 20.04
C VAL A 9 -16.71 8.90 19.97
N ALA A 10 -17.73 9.04 19.12
CA ALA A 10 -18.72 7.98 18.89
C ALA A 10 -18.10 6.66 18.40
N VAL A 11 -17.10 6.74 17.52
CA VAL A 11 -16.36 5.56 17.04
C VAL A 11 -15.49 4.94 18.14
N LEU A 12 -14.84 5.76 18.98
CA LEU A 12 -14.02 5.24 20.09
C LEU A 12 -14.85 4.48 21.12
N GLU A 13 -16.03 5.00 21.48
CA GLU A 13 -16.96 4.29 22.37
C GLU A 13 -17.51 3.03 21.71
N ALA A 14 -17.85 3.07 20.41
CA ALA A 14 -18.27 1.87 19.68
C ALA A 14 -17.20 0.77 19.69
N PHE A 15 -15.90 1.14 19.64
CA PHE A 15 -14.83 0.17 19.73
C PHE A 15 -14.78 -0.49 21.11
N LEU A 16 -14.92 0.27 22.19
CA LEU A 16 -14.97 -0.30 23.54
C LEU A 16 -16.18 -1.22 23.73
N THR A 17 -17.35 -0.83 23.23
CA THR A 17 -18.53 -1.71 23.21
C THR A 17 -18.26 -2.99 22.42
N PHE A 18 -17.62 -2.88 21.26
CA PHE A 18 -17.25 -4.04 20.44
C PHE A 18 -16.29 -4.99 21.18
N VAL A 19 -15.26 -4.46 21.84
CA VAL A 19 -14.33 -5.26 22.67
C VAL A 19 -15.08 -5.91 23.84
N HIS A 20 -16.02 -5.21 24.45
CA HIS A 20 -16.77 -5.70 25.61
C HIS A 20 -17.65 -6.93 25.30
N LEU A 21 -18.01 -7.14 24.03
CA LEU A 21 -18.71 -8.36 23.59
C LEU A 21 -17.88 -9.62 23.80
N PHE A 22 -16.54 -9.49 23.84
CA PHE A 22 -15.62 -10.63 23.87
C PHE A 22 -14.82 -10.70 25.16
N LYS A 23 -14.59 -9.57 25.84
CA LYS A 23 -13.85 -9.54 27.11
C LYS A 23 -14.31 -8.39 28.01
N ASP A 24 -14.38 -8.65 29.31
CA ASP A 24 -14.64 -7.59 30.31
C ASP A 24 -13.56 -6.50 30.21
N LEU A 25 -13.99 -5.23 30.05
CA LEU A 25 -13.09 -4.08 29.93
C LEU A 25 -12.17 -3.93 31.15
N LYS A 26 -12.58 -4.40 32.33
CA LYS A 26 -11.71 -4.39 33.53
C LYS A 26 -10.52 -5.34 33.42
N GLN A 27 -10.58 -6.32 32.50
CA GLN A 27 -9.55 -7.33 32.28
C GLN A 27 -8.84 -7.20 30.93
N VAL A 28 -9.26 -6.25 30.10
CA VAL A 28 -8.74 -6.03 28.75
C VAL A 28 -7.38 -5.34 28.83
N ARG A 29 -6.38 -5.93 28.17
CA ARG A 29 -5.14 -5.26 27.79
C ARG A 29 -5.32 -4.60 26.44
N ILE A 30 -5.29 -3.27 26.41
CA ILE A 30 -5.57 -2.48 25.22
C ILE A 30 -4.37 -1.62 24.83
N ALA A 31 -4.14 -1.48 23.54
CA ALA A 31 -3.19 -0.52 23.02
C ALA A 31 -3.84 0.34 21.92
N THR A 32 -3.32 1.56 21.73
CA THR A 32 -3.66 2.39 20.58
C THR A 32 -2.41 3.06 20.02
N MET A 33 -2.35 3.22 18.70
CA MET A 33 -1.34 4.01 18.02
C MET A 33 -1.98 5.21 17.36
N GLY A 34 -1.49 6.40 17.67
CA GLY A 34 -2.02 7.65 17.14
C GLY A 34 -3.16 8.16 18.00
N GLY A 35 -2.94 9.27 18.69
CA GLY A 35 -3.94 9.84 19.57
C GLY A 35 -3.39 11.01 20.35
N LYS A 36 -4.20 12.05 20.55
CA LYS A 36 -3.89 13.13 21.51
C LYS A 36 -4.26 12.74 22.95
N GLY A 37 -4.39 11.45 23.23
CA GLY A 37 -4.86 10.92 24.52
C GLY A 37 -6.38 10.82 24.64
N ALA A 38 -7.14 11.10 23.57
CA ALA A 38 -8.61 10.99 23.58
C ALA A 38 -9.05 9.55 23.87
N GLU A 39 -8.38 8.58 23.27
CA GLU A 39 -8.59 7.14 23.49
C GLU A 39 -8.43 6.79 24.97
N ALA A 40 -7.35 7.26 25.62
CA ALA A 40 -7.09 7.00 27.03
C ALA A 40 -8.13 7.63 27.97
N GLN A 41 -8.67 8.82 27.65
CA GLN A 41 -9.75 9.39 28.45
C GLN A 41 -10.98 8.48 28.46
N HIS A 42 -11.34 7.92 27.31
CA HIS A 42 -12.45 6.97 27.21
C HIS A 42 -12.16 5.65 27.89
N TRP A 43 -10.91 5.16 27.86
CA TRP A 43 -10.52 3.96 28.60
C TRP A 43 -10.69 4.14 30.11
N LYS A 44 -10.29 5.32 30.62
CA LYS A 44 -10.42 5.66 32.03
C LYS A 44 -11.89 5.71 32.46
N GLN A 45 -12.74 6.34 31.64
CA GLN A 45 -14.18 6.38 31.86
C GLN A 45 -14.83 4.99 31.81
N ALA A 46 -14.32 4.11 30.95
CA ALA A 46 -14.77 2.72 30.84
C ALA A 46 -14.21 1.79 31.93
N GLY A 47 -13.37 2.30 32.84
CA GLY A 47 -12.83 1.53 33.96
C GLY A 47 -11.69 0.57 33.59
N ILE A 48 -10.99 0.80 32.47
CA ILE A 48 -9.82 0.02 32.09
C ILE A 48 -8.65 0.39 33.03
N PRO A 49 -8.05 -0.57 33.76
CA PRO A 49 -6.94 -0.31 34.67
C PRO A 49 -5.72 0.31 33.96
N GLY A 50 -5.02 1.20 34.66
CA GLY A 50 -3.87 1.94 34.11
C GLY A 50 -2.77 1.02 33.60
N GLU A 51 -2.50 -0.05 34.34
CA GLU A 51 -1.51 -1.06 34.01
C GLU A 51 -1.85 -1.86 32.75
N ASN A 52 -3.09 -1.81 32.26
CA ASN A 52 -3.55 -2.57 31.09
C ASN A 52 -3.60 -1.74 29.80
N GLY A 53 -3.45 -0.41 29.87
CA GLY A 53 -3.52 0.47 28.71
C GLY A 53 -2.16 0.95 28.21
N TRP A 54 -2.00 0.95 26.88
CA TRP A 54 -0.77 1.31 26.18
C TRP A 54 -1.01 2.36 25.09
N LEU A 55 -0.38 3.52 25.23
CA LEU A 55 -0.40 4.60 24.26
C LEU A 55 0.88 4.60 23.44
N ILE A 56 0.75 4.43 22.12
CA ILE A 56 1.90 4.38 21.21
C ILE A 56 1.94 5.67 20.39
N GLU A 57 2.93 6.52 20.67
CA GLU A 57 3.13 7.79 19.96
C GLU A 57 4.58 7.93 19.50
N ARG A 58 4.77 8.00 18.17
CA ARG A 58 6.09 8.08 17.54
C ARG A 58 6.63 9.50 17.51
N ASN A 59 5.74 10.50 17.54
CA ASN A 59 6.11 11.89 17.51
C ASN A 59 6.53 12.35 18.91
N LYS A 60 7.82 12.65 19.07
CA LYS A 60 8.40 13.11 20.35
C LYS A 60 7.67 14.30 20.96
N SER A 61 7.24 15.29 20.17
CA SER A 61 6.55 16.46 20.72
C SER A 61 5.15 16.11 21.24
N ARG A 62 4.45 15.21 20.55
CA ARG A 62 3.14 14.72 20.99
C ARG A 62 3.26 13.78 22.18
N SER A 63 4.28 12.92 22.21
CA SER A 63 4.51 12.00 23.32
C SER A 63 4.77 12.76 24.62
N THR A 64 5.45 13.91 24.59
CA THR A 64 5.68 14.73 25.79
C THR A 64 4.36 15.18 26.44
N HIS A 65 3.36 15.54 25.62
CA HIS A 65 2.03 15.91 26.12
C HIS A 65 1.25 14.72 26.70
N LEU A 66 1.54 13.50 26.24
CA LEU A 66 0.94 12.27 26.79
C LEU A 66 1.62 11.86 28.09
N VAL A 67 2.95 11.95 28.16
CA VAL A 67 3.74 11.63 29.35
C VAL A 67 3.48 12.60 30.50
N GLY A 68 3.20 13.87 30.19
CA GLY A 68 2.82 14.89 31.18
C GLY A 68 1.33 14.95 31.53
N SER A 69 0.51 14.01 31.05
CA SER A 69 -0.92 13.98 31.35
C SER A 69 -1.22 13.10 32.58
N ASP A 70 -2.26 13.42 33.36
CA ASP A 70 -2.74 12.64 34.51
C ASP A 70 -3.41 11.30 34.12
N LEU A 71 -3.04 10.75 32.96
CA LEU A 71 -3.57 9.50 32.44
C LEU A 71 -2.72 8.34 32.99
N PRO A 72 -3.34 7.31 33.59
CA PRO A 72 -2.61 6.26 34.31
C PRO A 72 -1.98 5.20 33.38
N TYR A 73 -1.86 5.48 32.09
CA TYR A 73 -1.52 4.50 31.05
C TYR A 73 -0.05 4.57 30.64
N ARG A 74 0.48 3.44 30.18
CA ARG A 74 1.87 3.33 29.75
C ARG A 74 2.04 3.99 28.38
N VAL A 75 3.12 4.76 28.21
CA VAL A 75 3.47 5.39 26.92
C VAL A 75 4.67 4.68 26.31
N HIS A 76 4.58 4.34 25.02
CA HIS A 76 5.66 3.75 24.24
C HIS A 76 5.86 4.49 22.92
N SER A 77 7.08 4.49 22.40
CA SER A 77 7.44 5.33 21.25
C SER A 77 7.53 4.58 19.92
N SER A 78 7.48 3.25 19.92
CA SER A 78 7.74 2.45 18.72
C SER A 78 6.85 1.22 18.61
N LEU A 79 6.13 1.14 17.49
CA LEU A 79 5.32 -0.03 17.15
C LEU A 79 6.20 -1.29 16.96
N LYS A 80 7.40 -1.13 16.37
CA LYS A 80 8.30 -2.26 16.07
C LYS A 80 8.84 -2.96 17.33
N SER A 81 9.12 -2.20 18.40
CA SER A 81 9.65 -2.77 19.64
C SER A 81 8.58 -3.14 20.66
N LEU A 82 7.31 -2.81 20.40
CA LEU A 82 6.21 -3.12 21.30
C LEU A 82 6.15 -4.61 21.69
N PRO A 83 6.25 -5.59 20.76
CA PRO A 83 6.21 -7.02 21.12
C PRO A 83 7.24 -7.42 22.17
N ARG A 84 8.48 -6.97 22.00
CA ARG A 84 9.57 -7.27 22.93
C ARG A 84 9.34 -6.63 24.31
N VAL A 85 8.93 -5.36 24.35
CA VAL A 85 8.67 -4.65 25.61
C VAL A 85 7.48 -5.26 26.33
N PHE A 86 6.41 -5.58 25.60
CA PHE A 86 5.21 -6.18 26.16
C PHE A 86 5.51 -7.55 26.78
N ALA A 87 6.24 -8.41 26.06
CA ALA A 87 6.69 -9.71 26.58
C ALA A 87 7.61 -9.58 27.80
N SER A 88 8.44 -8.54 27.90
CA SER A 88 9.30 -8.33 29.08
C SER A 88 8.54 -7.99 30.37
N ILE A 89 7.31 -7.47 30.24
CA ILE A 89 6.49 -7.05 31.39
C ILE A 89 5.50 -8.14 31.77
N TYR A 90 4.86 -8.77 30.78
CA TYR A 90 3.77 -9.74 31.01
C TYR A 90 4.17 -11.20 30.73
N GLY A 91 5.41 -11.44 30.32
CA GLY A 91 5.95 -12.78 30.03
C GLY A 91 5.89 -13.20 28.55
N PRO A 92 6.63 -14.26 28.18
CA PRO A 92 6.58 -14.84 26.85
C PRO A 92 5.20 -15.47 26.59
N GLY A 93 4.48 -14.97 25.59
CA GLY A 93 3.10 -15.37 25.29
C GLY A 93 2.03 -14.37 25.75
N ALA A 94 2.45 -13.20 26.25
CA ALA A 94 1.52 -12.12 26.54
C ALA A 94 0.85 -11.57 25.27
N VAL A 95 -0.46 -11.33 25.37
CA VAL A 95 -1.27 -10.76 24.29
C VAL A 95 -1.95 -9.45 24.67
N LEU A 96 -2.25 -8.68 23.63
CA LEU A 96 -3.19 -7.59 23.63
C LEU A 96 -4.58 -8.14 23.26
N ASP A 97 -5.56 -7.84 24.11
CA ASP A 97 -6.95 -8.18 23.82
C ASP A 97 -7.55 -7.25 22.78
N ALA A 98 -7.13 -6.00 22.77
CA ALA A 98 -7.59 -5.02 21.82
C ALA A 98 -6.45 -4.15 21.33
N PHE A 99 -6.40 -3.89 20.02
CA PHE A 99 -5.46 -2.95 19.46
C PHE A 99 -6.12 -2.00 18.48
N HIS A 100 -5.93 -0.70 18.66
CA HIS A 100 -6.43 0.34 17.75
C HIS A 100 -5.28 0.99 16.99
N LEU A 101 -5.30 0.84 15.68
CA LEU A 101 -4.36 1.47 14.76
C LEU A 101 -5.00 2.75 14.19
N ASP A 102 -4.88 3.89 14.88
CA ASP A 102 -5.38 5.19 14.41
C ASP A 102 -4.37 5.89 13.50
N LEU A 103 -4.51 5.62 12.21
CA LEU A 103 -3.65 6.20 11.20
C LEU A 103 -4.23 7.53 10.72
N CYS A 104 -3.49 8.61 10.96
CA CYS A 104 -3.69 9.90 10.27
C CYS A 104 -3.37 9.84 8.76
N GLY A 105 -3.30 8.63 8.18
CA GLY A 105 -2.90 8.34 6.80
C GLY A 105 -3.39 6.95 6.38
N MET A 106 -2.54 6.23 5.64
CA MET A 106 -2.87 4.95 4.99
C MET A 106 -2.12 3.78 5.64
N LEU A 107 -2.68 2.56 5.58
CA LEU A 107 -2.08 1.35 6.17
C LEU A 107 -0.82 0.93 5.42
N GLU A 108 -0.81 1.08 4.10
CA GLU A 108 0.26 0.67 3.18
C GLU A 108 1.65 1.16 3.63
N ALA A 109 1.73 2.42 4.07
CA ALA A 109 2.98 3.02 4.53
C ALA A 109 3.45 2.50 5.90
N GLN A 110 2.60 1.74 6.59
CA GLN A 110 2.81 1.23 7.94
C GLN A 110 2.78 -0.31 8.01
N SER A 111 2.46 -1.02 6.93
CA SER A 111 2.30 -2.48 6.89
C SER A 111 3.51 -3.21 7.49
N ASP A 112 4.74 -2.81 7.15
CA ASP A 112 5.97 -3.42 7.68
C ASP A 112 6.18 -3.17 9.18
N ALA A 113 5.76 -2.00 9.68
CA ALA A 113 5.85 -1.69 11.10
C ALA A 113 4.74 -2.39 11.91
N PHE A 114 3.62 -2.69 11.25
CA PHE A 114 2.45 -3.31 11.86
C PHE A 114 2.53 -4.84 11.90
N ARG A 115 3.13 -5.47 10.88
CA ARG A 115 3.28 -6.94 10.81
C ARG A 115 3.84 -7.58 12.09
N PRO A 116 4.89 -7.04 12.75
CA PRO A 116 5.41 -7.62 14.00
C PRO A 116 4.44 -7.53 15.19
N VAL A 117 3.42 -6.67 15.13
CA VAL A 117 2.44 -6.48 16.20
C VAL A 117 1.23 -7.40 16.05
N LEU A 118 0.95 -7.89 14.85
CA LEU A 118 -0.15 -8.83 14.61
C LEU A 118 -0.13 -10.04 15.55
N PRO A 119 1.03 -10.71 15.79
CA PRO A 119 1.11 -11.77 16.79
C PRO A 119 0.67 -11.36 18.19
N LEU A 120 0.94 -10.14 18.66
CA LEU A 120 0.48 -9.70 19.99
C LEU A 120 -1.04 -9.69 20.12
N VAL A 121 -1.76 -9.45 19.02
CA VAL A 121 -3.24 -9.38 19.02
C VAL A 121 -3.85 -10.75 18.73
N LEU A 122 -3.18 -11.53 17.87
CA LEU A 122 -3.74 -12.76 17.31
C LEU A 122 -3.22 -14.01 18.01
N GLU A 123 -1.93 -14.06 18.32
CA GLU A 123 -1.25 -15.23 18.87
C GLU A 123 -1.26 -15.23 20.40
N GLY A 124 -2.32 -15.78 20.99
CA GLY A 124 -2.37 -16.14 22.40
C GLY A 124 -3.50 -17.08 22.72
N GLY A 125 -3.13 -18.28 23.20
CA GLY A 125 -3.98 -19.31 23.83
C GLY A 125 -5.46 -19.30 23.46
N ASP A 126 -6.33 -19.36 24.47
CA ASP A 126 -7.79 -19.20 24.36
C ASP A 126 -8.23 -17.74 24.58
N ALA A 127 -7.36 -16.77 24.30
CA ALA A 127 -7.68 -15.36 24.54
C ALA A 127 -8.90 -14.94 23.70
N ALA A 128 -10.00 -14.60 24.37
CA ALA A 128 -11.24 -14.17 23.74
C ALA A 128 -11.15 -12.74 23.16
N GLY A 129 -10.23 -11.91 23.68
CA GLY A 129 -10.19 -10.48 23.37
C GLY A 129 -9.96 -10.13 21.90
N ARG A 130 -9.02 -10.78 21.22
CA ARG A 130 -8.51 -10.61 19.82
C ARG A 130 -9.20 -9.58 18.91
N CYS A 131 -9.24 -8.32 19.34
CA CYS A 131 -9.92 -7.24 18.65
C CYS A 131 -8.90 -6.30 18.00
N LEU A 132 -9.11 -5.97 16.73
CA LEU A 132 -8.32 -4.98 16.00
C LEU A 132 -9.24 -3.90 15.45
N ALA A 133 -8.96 -2.65 15.78
CA ALA A 133 -9.50 -1.50 15.06
C ALA A 133 -8.45 -0.94 14.11
N VAL A 134 -8.80 -0.72 12.85
CA VAL A 134 -7.97 0.01 11.89
C VAL A 134 -8.71 1.26 11.47
N THR A 135 -8.17 2.43 11.81
CA THR A 135 -8.70 3.73 11.37
C THR A 135 -7.75 4.35 10.37
N VAL A 136 -8.28 4.80 9.23
CA VAL A 136 -7.51 5.43 8.15
C VAL A 136 -8.14 6.75 7.71
N ALA A 137 -7.28 7.71 7.36
CA ALA A 137 -7.70 9.01 6.87
C ALA A 137 -7.76 9.05 5.34
N ASP A 138 -8.85 9.60 4.81
CA ASP A 138 -9.05 9.78 3.38
C ASP A 138 -8.33 11.01 2.82
N MET A 139 -7.00 11.09 3.00
CA MET A 139 -6.20 12.21 2.51
C MET A 139 -6.09 12.27 0.97
N ARG A 140 -5.69 13.42 0.43
CA ARG A 140 -5.65 13.69 -1.03
C ARG A 140 -4.61 12.86 -1.80
N ARG A 141 -3.55 12.35 -1.15
CA ARG A 141 -2.53 11.47 -1.75
C ARG A 141 -2.67 10.06 -1.20
N ASN A 142 -3.02 9.13 -2.07
CA ASN A 142 -3.03 7.71 -1.77
C ASN A 142 -2.46 6.99 -2.99
N THR A 143 -1.25 6.45 -2.82
CA THR A 143 -0.50 5.74 -3.86
C THR A 143 -1.25 4.52 -4.40
N SER A 144 -2.09 3.87 -3.58
CA SER A 144 -2.90 2.71 -3.98
C SER A 144 -4.08 3.09 -4.87
N VAL A 145 -4.60 4.32 -4.75
CA VAL A 145 -5.58 4.85 -5.72
C VAL A 145 -4.91 5.20 -7.04
N GLU A 146 -3.69 5.74 -6.98
CA GLU A 146 -2.90 6.08 -8.17
C GLU A 146 -2.42 4.82 -8.90
N ARG A 147 -2.09 3.75 -8.16
CA ARG A 147 -1.69 2.43 -8.65
C ARG A 147 -2.81 1.39 -8.52
N PHE A 148 -4.07 1.82 -8.70
CA PHE A 148 -5.21 0.94 -8.45
C PHE A 148 -5.21 -0.31 -9.35
N ARG A 149 -4.61 -0.24 -10.54
CA ARG A 149 -4.45 -1.40 -11.42
C ARG A 149 -3.64 -2.52 -10.75
N ASP A 150 -2.58 -2.18 -10.02
CA ASP A 150 -1.74 -3.16 -9.32
C ASP A 150 -2.50 -3.78 -8.16
N VAL A 151 -3.21 -2.96 -7.37
CA VAL A 151 -4.10 -3.41 -6.29
C VAL A 151 -5.17 -4.35 -6.82
N TRP A 152 -5.75 -4.00 -7.97
CA TRP A 152 -6.77 -4.79 -8.65
C TRP A 152 -6.26 -6.18 -9.02
N TYR A 153 -5.07 -6.30 -9.61
CA TYR A 153 -4.50 -7.61 -9.94
C TYR A 153 -4.02 -8.39 -8.71
N ARG A 154 -3.46 -7.73 -7.69
CA ARG A 154 -3.11 -8.38 -6.41
C ARG A 154 -4.33 -9.05 -5.77
N SER A 155 -5.49 -8.41 -5.87
CA SER A 155 -6.74 -9.00 -5.36
C SER A 155 -7.13 -10.32 -6.05
N PHE A 156 -6.74 -10.54 -7.32
CA PHE A 156 -7.06 -11.78 -8.02
C PHE A 156 -6.30 -12.97 -7.45
N ALA A 157 -5.04 -12.76 -7.04
CA ALA A 157 -4.25 -13.77 -6.35
C ALA A 157 -4.81 -14.08 -4.95
N LEU A 158 -5.43 -13.09 -4.29
CA LEU A 158 -6.00 -13.24 -2.95
C LEU A 158 -7.36 -13.94 -2.94
N ILE A 159 -8.28 -13.55 -3.82
CA ILE A 159 -9.69 -13.99 -3.75
C ILE A 159 -10.28 -14.45 -5.08
N GLY A 160 -9.50 -14.40 -6.16
CA GLY A 160 -9.98 -14.68 -7.51
C GLY A 160 -10.70 -13.47 -8.14
N PRO A 161 -10.75 -13.41 -9.49
CA PRO A 161 -11.27 -12.26 -10.22
C PRO A 161 -12.75 -11.98 -9.98
N GLN A 162 -13.58 -13.03 -9.89
CA GLN A 162 -15.03 -12.90 -9.70
C GLN A 162 -15.36 -12.25 -8.34
N ARG A 163 -14.74 -12.72 -7.25
CA ARG A 163 -14.95 -12.16 -5.91
C ARG A 163 -14.39 -10.75 -5.79
N ALA A 164 -13.24 -10.47 -6.40
CA ALA A 164 -12.69 -9.11 -6.47
C ALA A 164 -13.66 -8.13 -7.13
N GLN A 165 -14.32 -8.55 -8.22
CA GLN A 165 -15.34 -7.75 -8.91
C GLN A 165 -16.60 -7.55 -8.06
N ALA A 166 -17.11 -8.60 -7.44
CA ALA A 166 -18.25 -8.50 -6.54
C ALA A 166 -17.97 -7.53 -5.38
N LEU A 167 -16.81 -7.70 -4.72
CA LEU A 167 -16.39 -6.86 -3.60
C LEU A 167 -16.29 -5.37 -4.00
N LEU A 168 -15.62 -5.07 -5.12
CA LEU A 168 -15.49 -3.70 -5.58
C LEU A 168 -16.85 -3.10 -6.00
N LYS A 169 -17.74 -3.88 -6.64
CA LYS A 169 -19.10 -3.43 -7.00
C LYS A 169 -19.88 -3.05 -5.74
N THR A 170 -19.84 -3.90 -4.70
CA THR A 170 -20.50 -3.64 -3.42
C THR A 170 -19.96 -2.37 -2.75
N MET A 171 -18.63 -2.26 -2.61
CA MET A 171 -18.02 -1.06 -2.00
C MET A 171 -18.40 0.21 -2.76
N LYS A 172 -18.45 0.18 -4.10
CA LYS A 172 -18.91 1.34 -4.90
C LYS A 172 -20.36 1.70 -4.61
N ALA A 173 -21.25 0.72 -4.52
CA ALA A 173 -22.65 0.95 -4.22
C ALA A 173 -22.82 1.61 -2.84
N GLU A 174 -22.15 1.07 -1.82
CA GLU A 174 -22.18 1.61 -0.46
C GLU A 174 -21.63 3.04 -0.40
N GLN A 175 -20.47 3.28 -1.01
CA GLN A 175 -19.85 4.61 -1.02
C GLN A 175 -20.68 5.65 -1.79
N ARG A 176 -21.47 5.23 -2.80
CA ARG A 176 -22.41 6.11 -3.52
C ARG A 176 -23.67 6.41 -2.72
N ALA A 177 -24.13 5.47 -1.90
CA ALA A 177 -25.31 5.57 -1.05
C ALA A 177 -25.06 6.31 0.28
N MET A 178 -23.81 6.63 0.61
CA MET A 178 -23.50 7.41 1.81
C MET A 178 -24.20 8.78 1.81
N PRO A 179 -24.74 9.22 2.97
CA PRO A 179 -25.33 10.55 3.10
C PRO A 179 -24.35 11.64 2.67
N ARG A 180 -24.77 12.49 1.73
CA ARG A 180 -24.03 13.69 1.35
C ARG A 180 -24.50 14.81 2.27
N SER A 181 -23.58 15.41 3.03
CA SER A 181 -23.94 16.60 3.81
C SER A 181 -24.25 17.75 2.85
N GLU A 182 -25.39 18.43 3.07
CA GLU A 182 -25.81 19.61 2.30
C GLU A 182 -24.82 20.79 2.44
N ARG A 183 -23.96 20.77 3.47
CA ARG A 183 -22.95 21.80 3.77
C ARG A 183 -21.54 21.45 3.28
N VAL A 184 -21.39 20.58 2.29
CA VAL A 184 -20.06 20.23 1.76
C VAL A 184 -19.61 21.30 0.76
N VAL A 185 -18.68 22.14 1.21
CA VAL A 185 -17.98 23.14 0.38
C VAL A 185 -17.32 22.44 -0.84
N PRO A 186 -17.32 23.03 -2.05
CA PRO A 186 -17.02 22.36 -3.32
C PRO A 186 -15.59 21.85 -3.55
N HIS A 187 -14.72 21.76 -2.52
CA HIS A 187 -13.28 21.51 -2.69
C HIS A 187 -12.79 20.20 -2.04
N GLN A 188 -13.53 19.11 -2.23
CA GLN A 188 -13.15 17.81 -1.65
C GLN A 188 -13.26 16.63 -2.62
N GLU A 189 -12.17 16.38 -3.37
CA GLU A 189 -11.93 15.10 -4.02
C GLU A 189 -12.00 13.89 -3.05
N SER A 190 -11.89 14.11 -1.72
CA SER A 190 -11.98 13.11 -0.66
C SER A 190 -13.39 12.53 -0.46
N MET A 191 -14.43 13.17 -1.00
CA MET A 191 -15.82 12.69 -0.92
C MET A 191 -16.26 11.98 -2.21
N ASN A 192 -15.37 11.80 -3.20
CA ASN A 192 -15.67 11.06 -4.42
C ASN A 192 -15.93 9.56 -4.09
N PRO A 193 -17.13 9.02 -4.36
CA PRO A 193 -17.47 7.63 -4.04
C PRO A 193 -16.57 6.58 -4.72
N GLU A 194 -16.14 6.82 -5.95
CA GLU A 194 -15.26 5.90 -6.67
C GLU A 194 -13.87 5.86 -6.05
N LYS A 195 -13.31 7.03 -5.71
CA LYS A 195 -12.03 7.09 -4.99
C LYS A 195 -12.16 6.43 -3.62
N ALA A 196 -13.28 6.65 -2.92
CA ALA A 196 -13.56 6.03 -1.63
C ALA A 196 -13.54 4.50 -1.69
N ALA A 197 -14.29 3.93 -2.63
CA ALA A 197 -14.38 2.50 -2.82
C ALA A 197 -13.01 1.90 -3.18
N ARG A 198 -12.23 2.56 -4.05
CA ARG A 198 -10.86 2.11 -4.38
C ARG A 198 -9.95 2.09 -3.16
N ARG A 199 -10.06 3.06 -2.25
CA ARG A 199 -9.27 3.09 -1.03
C ARG A 199 -9.68 2.02 -0.04
N GLU A 200 -10.97 1.73 0.04
CA GLU A 200 -11.48 0.63 0.88
C GLU A 200 -11.02 -0.72 0.33
N PHE A 201 -11.10 -0.89 -0.98
CA PHE A 201 -10.61 -2.07 -1.66
C PHE A 201 -9.09 -2.25 -1.48
N SER A 202 -8.32 -1.16 -1.53
CA SER A 202 -6.88 -1.21 -1.26
C SER A 202 -6.60 -1.67 0.17
N LEU A 203 -7.31 -1.12 1.15
CA LEU A 203 -7.19 -1.55 2.54
C LEU A 203 -7.52 -3.03 2.72
N PHE A 204 -8.58 -3.52 2.07
CA PHE A 204 -8.92 -4.95 2.05
C PHE A 204 -7.74 -5.80 1.54
N VAL A 205 -7.11 -5.41 0.42
CA VAL A 205 -5.97 -6.14 -0.14
C VAL A 205 -4.79 -6.16 0.84
N GLU A 206 -4.46 -5.03 1.45
CA GLU A 206 -3.36 -4.94 2.43
C GLU A 206 -3.61 -5.80 3.67
N ILE A 207 -4.82 -5.75 4.24
CA ILE A 207 -5.20 -6.61 5.37
C ILE A 207 -5.18 -8.09 4.95
N GLY A 208 -5.71 -8.41 3.77
CA GLY A 208 -5.73 -9.76 3.23
C GLY A 208 -4.32 -10.34 3.08
N GLU A 209 -3.35 -9.55 2.60
CA GLU A 209 -1.96 -9.97 2.50
C GLU A 209 -1.26 -10.10 3.87
N LEU A 210 -1.54 -9.19 4.80
CA LEU A 210 -1.01 -9.28 6.16
C LEU A 210 -1.49 -10.53 6.90
N LEU A 211 -2.73 -10.96 6.64
CA LEU A 211 -3.35 -12.12 7.28
C LEU A 211 -3.12 -13.43 6.52
N ARG A 212 -2.68 -13.39 5.25
CA ARG A 212 -2.60 -14.57 4.37
C ARG A 212 -1.87 -15.73 5.02
N ASP A 213 -0.75 -15.43 5.66
CA ASP A 213 0.17 -16.42 6.21
C ASP A 213 -0.11 -16.74 7.70
N LEU A 214 -1.16 -16.13 8.28
CA LEU A 214 -1.58 -16.34 9.67
C LEU A 214 -2.79 -17.30 9.75
N PRO A 215 -2.87 -18.16 10.79
CA PRO A 215 -3.98 -19.11 10.96
C PRO A 215 -5.26 -18.49 11.55
N PHE A 216 -5.35 -17.16 11.56
CA PHE A 216 -6.46 -16.40 12.13
C PHE A 216 -7.31 -15.77 11.04
N LEU A 217 -8.61 -15.77 11.26
CA LEU A 217 -9.59 -15.15 10.38
C LEU A 217 -10.49 -14.23 11.21
N PRO A 218 -10.87 -13.05 10.70
CA PRO A 218 -11.97 -12.31 11.27
C PRO A 218 -13.26 -13.15 11.31
N SER A 219 -13.84 -13.34 12.49
CA SER A 219 -15.17 -13.95 12.67
C SER A 219 -16.29 -12.92 12.74
N GLY A 220 -15.95 -11.67 13.07
CA GLY A 220 -16.85 -10.53 13.05
C GLY A 220 -16.15 -9.28 12.51
N MET A 221 -16.89 -8.45 11.78
CA MET A 221 -16.41 -7.16 11.31
C MET A 221 -17.50 -6.08 11.32
N VAL A 222 -17.13 -4.89 11.77
CA VAL A 222 -17.98 -3.69 11.72
C VAL A 222 -17.22 -2.56 11.02
N ARG A 223 -17.92 -1.74 10.21
CA ARG A 223 -17.29 -0.69 9.41
C ARG A 223 -18.00 0.65 9.58
N TYR A 224 -17.21 1.69 9.78
CA TYR A 224 -17.68 3.05 9.97
C TYR A 224 -16.99 4.02 9.01
N ALA A 225 -17.72 5.01 8.54
CA ALA A 225 -17.20 6.20 7.88
C ALA A 225 -17.70 7.46 8.61
N TYR A 226 -16.86 8.48 8.74
CA TYR A 226 -17.23 9.74 9.40
C TYR A 226 -16.37 10.90 8.93
N VAL A 227 -16.78 12.13 9.23
CA VAL A 227 -15.99 13.33 8.91
C VAL A 227 -15.31 13.84 10.17
N SER A 228 -13.98 13.87 10.17
CA SER A 228 -13.19 14.49 11.23
C SER A 228 -12.86 15.94 10.89
N ARG A 229 -12.75 16.80 11.91
CA ARG A 229 -12.35 18.20 11.79
C ARG A 229 -11.03 18.51 12.54
N MET A 230 -10.26 17.49 12.95
CA MET A 230 -9.11 17.61 13.85
C MET A 230 -7.96 18.54 13.39
N SER A 231 -7.98 19.05 12.16
CA SER A 231 -6.96 19.96 11.61
C SER A 231 -7.56 21.21 10.94
N GLY A 232 -8.75 21.65 11.37
CA GLY A 232 -9.44 22.84 10.86
C GLY A 232 -10.12 22.64 9.49
N SER A 233 -9.65 21.69 8.68
CA SER A 233 -10.32 21.25 7.46
C SER A 233 -11.05 19.93 7.69
N PRO A 234 -12.30 19.77 7.23
CA PRO A 234 -12.99 18.50 7.31
C PRO A 234 -12.32 17.47 6.40
N PHE A 235 -12.19 16.22 6.82
CA PHE A 235 -11.79 15.11 5.96
C PHE A 235 -12.46 13.82 6.43
N ARG A 236 -12.68 12.90 5.49
CA ARG A 236 -13.31 11.63 5.79
C ARG A 236 -12.33 10.69 6.49
N MET A 237 -12.83 9.92 7.43
CA MET A 237 -12.16 8.85 8.14
C MET A 237 -12.95 7.57 7.93
N ARG A 238 -12.26 6.43 7.90
CA ARG A 238 -12.88 5.10 7.86
C ARG A 238 -12.26 4.22 8.94
N THR A 239 -13.11 3.53 9.68
CA THR A 239 -12.70 2.65 10.78
C THR A 239 -13.31 1.28 10.61
N TYR A 240 -12.50 0.24 10.79
CA TYR A 240 -12.89 -1.15 10.65
C TYR A 240 -12.53 -1.86 11.95
N PHE A 241 -13.51 -2.51 12.57
CA PHE A 241 -13.30 -3.36 13.73
C PHE A 241 -13.33 -4.81 13.29
N PHE A 242 -12.36 -5.59 13.74
CA PHE A 242 -12.24 -7.01 13.47
C PHE A 242 -12.15 -7.75 14.80
N HIS A 243 -12.90 -8.83 14.94
CA HIS A 243 -12.67 -9.84 15.98
C HIS A 243 -12.16 -11.10 15.29
N PHE A 244 -11.10 -11.71 15.82
CA PHE A 244 -10.43 -12.85 15.19
C PHE A 244 -10.63 -14.17 15.92
N GLU A 245 -10.82 -15.22 15.14
CA GLU A 245 -10.82 -16.61 15.59
C GLU A 245 -9.75 -17.41 14.84
N ARG A 246 -9.20 -18.42 15.51
CA ARG A 246 -8.32 -19.38 14.85
C ARG A 246 -9.16 -20.31 13.99
N ARG A 247 -8.81 -20.45 12.71
CA ARG A 247 -9.51 -21.36 11.78
C ARG A 247 -8.52 -22.16 10.93
N GLY A 248 -8.69 -23.47 10.89
CA GLY A 248 -7.87 -24.42 10.13
C GLY A 248 -8.12 -24.42 8.61
N LEU A 249 -8.30 -23.25 8.01
CA LEU A 249 -8.59 -23.11 6.57
C LEU A 249 -7.31 -22.87 5.78
N ALA A 250 -7.29 -23.27 4.50
CA ALA A 250 -6.17 -22.95 3.61
C ALA A 250 -6.08 -21.43 3.37
N PRO A 251 -4.89 -20.86 3.07
CA PRO A 251 -4.70 -19.41 2.88
C PRO A 251 -5.70 -18.77 1.92
N LEU A 252 -5.93 -19.39 0.75
CA LEU A 252 -6.89 -18.88 -0.25
C LEU A 252 -8.33 -18.85 0.29
N GLN A 253 -8.75 -19.90 1.01
CA GLN A 253 -10.09 -19.97 1.60
C GLN A 253 -10.27 -18.89 2.69
N ARG A 254 -9.22 -18.60 3.48
CA ARG A 254 -9.25 -17.51 4.45
C ARG A 254 -9.44 -16.16 3.79
N SER A 255 -8.67 -15.85 2.74
CA SER A 255 -8.83 -14.60 2.00
C SER A 255 -10.21 -14.47 1.36
N GLN A 256 -10.78 -15.57 0.85
CA GLN A 256 -12.15 -15.58 0.31
C GLN A 256 -13.20 -15.31 1.39
N GLN A 257 -13.09 -15.94 2.57
CA GLN A 257 -13.99 -15.68 3.70
C GLN A 257 -13.87 -14.24 4.21
N LEU A 258 -12.66 -13.65 4.21
CA LEU A 258 -12.48 -12.24 4.54
C LEU A 258 -13.28 -11.34 3.58
N ALA A 259 -13.28 -11.63 2.28
CA ALA A 259 -14.07 -10.88 1.31
C ALA A 259 -15.59 -11.04 1.52
N GLU A 260 -16.03 -12.26 1.83
CA GLU A 260 -17.44 -12.56 2.14
C GLU A 260 -17.91 -11.81 3.39
N LEU A 261 -17.09 -11.80 4.45
CA LEU A 261 -17.34 -10.98 5.64
C LEU A 261 -17.40 -9.49 5.29
N TRP A 262 -16.50 -9.03 4.40
CA TRP A 262 -16.49 -7.64 3.97
C TRP A 262 -17.75 -7.19 3.24
N ILE A 263 -18.31 -8.08 2.42
CA ILE A 263 -19.58 -7.86 1.72
C ILE A 263 -20.76 -7.94 2.69
N ALA A 264 -20.71 -8.86 3.65
CA ALA A 264 -21.78 -9.06 4.62
C ALA A 264 -21.92 -7.86 5.56
N SER A 265 -20.81 -7.32 6.07
CA SER A 265 -20.78 -6.20 7.01
C SER A 265 -21.16 -4.87 6.34
N PRO A 266 -22.33 -4.27 6.66
CA PRO A 266 -22.73 -3.00 6.06
C PRO A 266 -21.82 -1.85 6.51
N LEU A 267 -21.70 -0.81 5.67
CA LEU A 267 -21.04 0.44 6.05
C LEU A 267 -22.00 1.28 6.88
N SER A 268 -21.55 1.85 7.99
CA SER A 268 -22.32 2.83 8.76
C SER A 268 -21.68 4.21 8.68
N PHE A 269 -22.48 5.25 8.46
CA PHE A 269 -22.04 6.63 8.51
C PHE A 269 -22.29 7.24 9.88
N VAL A 270 -21.24 7.76 10.53
CA VAL A 270 -21.34 8.38 11.86
C VAL A 270 -21.45 9.89 11.72
N THR A 271 -22.55 10.43 12.24
CA THR A 271 -22.87 11.86 12.27
C THR A 271 -22.81 12.37 13.71
N GLU A 272 -23.00 13.68 13.87
CA GLU A 272 -23.16 14.32 15.19
C GLU A 272 -24.46 13.85 15.90
N THR A 273 -25.42 13.29 15.15
CA THR A 273 -26.73 12.85 15.65
C THR A 273 -26.85 11.34 15.86
N GLY A 274 -25.92 10.53 15.35
CA GLY A 274 -25.94 9.08 15.53
C GLY A 274 -25.18 8.28 14.46
N MET A 275 -25.32 6.97 14.51
CA MET A 275 -24.76 6.04 13.52
C MET A 275 -25.88 5.56 12.59
N VAL A 276 -25.75 5.86 11.30
CA VAL A 276 -26.76 5.54 10.29
C VAL A 276 -26.22 4.45 9.36
N PRO A 277 -26.84 3.25 9.32
CA PRO A 277 -26.49 2.23 8.35
C PRO A 277 -26.67 2.74 6.91
N VAL A 278 -25.71 2.46 6.03
CA VAL A 278 -25.85 2.75 4.60
C VAL A 278 -26.72 1.67 3.98
N ASN A 279 -27.96 2.04 3.67
CA ASN A 279 -28.90 1.14 3.02
C ASN A 279 -28.59 1.08 1.52
N ILE A 280 -28.06 -0.05 1.08
CA ILE A 280 -28.01 -0.41 -0.34
C ILE A 280 -29.11 -1.43 -0.63
N VAL A 281 -29.83 -1.25 -1.74
CA VAL A 281 -30.61 -2.35 -2.31
C VAL A 281 -29.59 -3.34 -2.85
N ARG A 282 -29.33 -4.40 -2.07
CA ARG A 282 -28.48 -5.50 -2.53
C ARG A 282 -29.26 -6.22 -3.61
N GLU A 283 -28.90 -6.01 -4.89
CA GLU A 283 -29.34 -6.91 -5.94
C GLU A 283 -28.96 -8.33 -5.49
N PRO A 284 -29.90 -9.30 -5.48
CA PRO A 284 -29.53 -10.69 -5.25
C PRO A 284 -28.41 -11.01 -6.25
N VAL A 285 -27.34 -11.66 -5.77
CA VAL A 285 -26.25 -12.11 -6.61
C VAL A 285 -26.84 -13.11 -7.60
N LEU A 286 -27.32 -12.61 -8.74
CA LEU A 286 -27.81 -13.43 -9.84
C LEU A 286 -26.61 -14.23 -10.33
N THR A 287 -26.70 -15.54 -10.14
CA THR A 287 -25.78 -16.59 -10.61
C THR A 287 -25.76 -16.72 -12.13
N LYS A 288 -26.16 -15.69 -12.89
CA LYS A 288 -26.11 -15.68 -14.35
C LYS A 288 -25.39 -14.42 -14.85
N GLU A 289 -24.10 -14.64 -15.07
CA GLU A 289 -23.24 -14.09 -16.11
C GLU A 289 -23.69 -12.77 -16.77
N THR A 290 -22.99 -11.71 -16.39
CA THR A 290 -22.46 -10.81 -17.42
C THR A 290 -20.98 -10.65 -17.12
N ILE A 291 -20.20 -11.60 -17.62
CA ILE A 291 -18.75 -11.48 -17.69
C ILE A 291 -18.51 -10.24 -18.55
N MET A 292 -18.03 -9.13 -17.96
CA MET A 292 -17.27 -8.18 -18.76
C MET A 292 -16.11 -9.00 -19.34
N PRO A 293 -15.94 -9.07 -20.66
CA PRO A 293 -14.86 -9.85 -21.23
C PRO A 293 -13.55 -9.28 -20.69
N ILE A 294 -12.98 -9.98 -19.72
CA ILE A 294 -11.55 -9.90 -19.45
C ILE A 294 -10.95 -10.34 -20.77
N ASP A 295 -10.30 -9.44 -21.51
CA ASP A 295 -9.47 -9.85 -22.63
C ASP A 295 -8.40 -10.79 -22.06
N PRO A 296 -8.55 -12.13 -22.19
CA PRO A 296 -7.64 -13.08 -21.55
C PRO A 296 -6.24 -12.98 -22.17
N TYR A 297 -6.14 -12.28 -23.29
CA TYR A 297 -4.93 -12.11 -24.08
C TYR A 297 -4.25 -10.77 -23.82
N LEU A 298 -4.74 -9.91 -22.91
CA LEU A 298 -4.03 -8.68 -22.56
C LEU A 298 -2.66 -9.01 -21.91
N ASN A 299 -2.62 -10.02 -21.04
CA ASN A 299 -1.37 -10.49 -20.44
C ASN A 299 -0.43 -11.14 -21.46
N LEU A 300 -0.97 -11.81 -22.48
CA LEU A 300 -0.19 -12.52 -23.51
C LEU A 300 0.32 -11.55 -24.60
N ARG A 301 -0.49 -10.56 -25.00
CA ARG A 301 -0.08 -9.43 -25.85
C ARG A 301 0.99 -8.60 -25.16
N GLN A 302 0.80 -8.29 -23.87
CA GLN A 302 1.79 -7.54 -23.10
C GLN A 302 3.07 -8.37 -22.87
N LEU A 303 3.00 -9.68 -22.65
CA LEU A 303 4.20 -10.53 -22.58
C LEU A 303 4.94 -10.60 -23.91
N VAL A 304 4.23 -10.70 -25.02
CA VAL A 304 4.81 -10.74 -26.37
C VAL A 304 5.39 -9.38 -26.78
N GLU A 305 4.74 -8.27 -26.41
CA GLU A 305 5.23 -6.91 -26.63
C GLU A 305 6.44 -6.60 -25.74
N HIS A 306 6.39 -6.95 -24.45
CA HIS A 306 7.54 -6.79 -23.55
C HIS A 306 8.72 -7.69 -23.92
N ALA A 307 8.47 -8.94 -24.36
CA ALA A 307 9.53 -9.81 -24.86
C ALA A 307 10.13 -9.28 -26.17
N SER A 308 9.30 -8.73 -27.06
CA SER A 308 9.74 -8.09 -28.30
C SER A 308 10.58 -6.84 -28.03
N ASP A 309 10.20 -6.00 -27.08
CA ASP A 309 10.94 -4.77 -26.76
C ASP A 309 12.20 -5.03 -25.93
N ALA A 310 12.16 -5.98 -24.99
CA ALA A 310 13.35 -6.43 -24.26
C ALA A 310 14.37 -7.11 -25.17
N ALA A 311 13.92 -7.90 -26.15
CA ALA A 311 14.79 -8.47 -27.18
C ALA A 311 15.41 -7.35 -28.04
N LYS A 312 14.62 -6.40 -28.55
CA LYS A 312 15.14 -5.25 -29.32
C LYS A 312 16.18 -4.45 -28.55
N GLU A 313 15.98 -4.25 -27.24
CA GLU A 313 16.90 -3.47 -26.42
C GLU A 313 18.19 -4.24 -26.07
N GLN A 314 18.12 -5.56 -25.84
CA GLN A 314 19.30 -6.41 -25.69
C GLN A 314 20.08 -6.52 -27.00
N PHE A 315 19.40 -6.61 -28.16
CA PHE A 315 20.05 -6.61 -29.47
C PHE A 315 20.67 -5.25 -29.82
N ALA A 316 20.07 -4.12 -29.44
CA ALA A 316 20.69 -2.80 -29.58
C ALA A 316 21.96 -2.65 -28.72
N LYS A 317 22.02 -3.36 -27.58
CA LYS A 317 23.21 -3.42 -26.72
C LYS A 317 24.27 -4.38 -27.27
N LEU A 318 23.89 -5.50 -27.89
CA LEU A 318 24.81 -6.45 -28.53
C LEU A 318 25.40 -5.91 -29.85
N ALA A 319 24.59 -5.24 -30.67
CA ALA A 319 25.03 -4.60 -31.91
C ALA A 319 25.99 -3.42 -31.65
N SER A 320 25.82 -2.70 -30.53
CA SER A 320 26.76 -1.66 -30.12
C SER A 320 28.03 -2.21 -29.45
N ALA A 321 28.00 -3.43 -28.91
CA ALA A 321 29.13 -4.04 -28.21
C ALA A 321 30.08 -4.86 -29.10
N THR A 322 29.64 -5.38 -30.25
CA THR A 322 30.42 -6.36 -31.03
C THR A 322 30.91 -5.88 -32.40
N GLY A 323 30.36 -4.80 -32.98
CA GLY A 323 30.82 -4.24 -34.27
C GLY A 323 30.71 -5.18 -35.50
N ASP A 324 30.33 -6.44 -35.32
CA ASP A 324 30.28 -7.47 -36.34
C ASP A 324 28.81 -7.81 -36.67
N THR A 325 28.31 -7.15 -37.71
CA THR A 325 26.89 -7.15 -38.10
C THR A 325 26.41 -8.51 -38.64
N SER A 326 27.33 -9.42 -38.98
CA SER A 326 27.01 -10.71 -39.58
C SER A 326 26.43 -11.72 -38.57
N LYS A 327 27.00 -11.79 -37.38
CA LYS A 327 26.60 -12.74 -36.32
C LYS A 327 25.29 -12.31 -35.64
N ALA A 328 25.13 -10.99 -35.44
CA ALA A 328 23.90 -10.40 -34.92
C ALA A 328 22.70 -10.59 -35.86
N GLN A 329 22.94 -10.66 -37.18
CA GLN A 329 21.89 -10.89 -38.17
C GLN A 329 21.38 -12.35 -38.12
N VAL A 330 22.27 -13.33 -37.98
CA VAL A 330 21.90 -14.75 -37.87
C VAL A 330 21.11 -15.04 -36.58
N GLU A 331 21.51 -14.44 -35.46
CA GLU A 331 20.77 -14.55 -34.19
C GLU A 331 19.41 -13.84 -34.23
N ARG A 332 19.32 -12.71 -34.96
CA ARG A 332 18.06 -12.01 -35.22
C ARG A 332 17.11 -12.87 -36.04
N ASP A 333 17.59 -13.51 -37.11
CA ASP A 333 16.74 -14.35 -37.97
C ASP A 333 16.25 -15.60 -37.24
N ALA A 334 17.07 -16.18 -36.35
CA ALA A 334 16.66 -17.27 -35.47
C ALA A 334 15.59 -16.84 -34.46
N ALA A 335 15.75 -15.68 -33.80
CA ALA A 335 14.78 -15.15 -32.84
C ALA A 335 13.47 -14.73 -33.51
N VAL A 336 13.52 -14.15 -34.70
CA VAL A 336 12.32 -13.81 -35.50
C VAL A 336 11.56 -15.07 -35.89
N LYS A 337 12.27 -16.15 -36.23
CA LYS A 337 11.67 -17.45 -36.53
C LYS A 337 10.98 -18.05 -35.30
N GLU A 338 11.63 -18.03 -34.13
CA GLU A 338 11.05 -18.52 -32.87
C GLU A 338 9.82 -17.71 -32.44
N VAL A 339 9.86 -16.38 -32.58
CA VAL A 339 8.68 -15.51 -32.35
C VAL A 339 7.56 -15.80 -33.35
N GLY A 340 7.91 -16.09 -34.61
CA GLY A 340 6.96 -16.50 -35.64
C GLY A 340 6.26 -17.82 -35.31
N GLU A 341 7.01 -18.81 -34.85
CA GLU A 341 6.51 -20.12 -34.40
C GLU A 341 5.57 -19.98 -33.20
N LEU A 342 5.96 -19.21 -32.18
CA LEU A 342 5.10 -18.92 -31.02
C LEU A 342 3.81 -18.19 -31.41
N ARG A 343 3.86 -17.32 -32.43
CA ARG A 343 2.67 -16.63 -32.96
C ARG A 343 1.77 -17.58 -33.75
N GLY A 344 2.35 -18.55 -34.45
CA GLY A 344 1.64 -19.65 -35.11
C GLY A 344 0.92 -20.54 -34.09
N GLU A 345 1.63 -20.97 -33.04
CA GLU A 345 1.07 -21.79 -31.96
C GLU A 345 -0.09 -21.07 -31.23
N LEU A 346 0.06 -19.77 -30.96
CA LEU A 346 -1.00 -18.95 -30.39
C LEU A 346 -2.24 -18.88 -31.28
N THR A 347 -2.05 -18.85 -32.60
CA THR A 347 -3.15 -18.79 -33.58
C THR A 347 -3.87 -20.13 -33.65
N ALA A 348 -3.13 -21.24 -33.69
CA ALA A 348 -3.67 -22.59 -33.66
C ALA A 348 -4.43 -22.89 -32.34
N LEU A 349 -3.92 -22.40 -31.21
CA LEU A 349 -4.57 -22.54 -29.90
C LEU A 349 -5.89 -21.75 -29.83
N LYS A 350 -5.92 -20.53 -30.39
CA LYS A 350 -7.14 -19.71 -30.48
C LYS A 350 -8.22 -20.40 -31.31
N GLN A 351 -7.82 -21.02 -32.43
CA GLN A 351 -8.74 -21.71 -33.30
C GLN A 351 -9.35 -22.95 -32.61
N ARG A 352 -8.52 -23.77 -31.94
CA ARG A 352 -9.00 -24.92 -31.14
C ARG A 352 -9.93 -24.52 -29.99
N LEU A 353 -9.67 -23.39 -29.34
CA LEU A 353 -10.54 -22.87 -28.27
C LEU A 353 -11.86 -22.29 -28.80
N SER A 354 -11.83 -21.67 -29.98
CA SER A 354 -13.05 -21.21 -30.66
C SER A 354 -13.91 -22.39 -31.11
N GLU A 355 -13.28 -23.47 -31.58
CA GLU A 355 -13.96 -24.73 -31.94
C GLU A 355 -14.55 -25.43 -30.71
N MET A 356 -13.84 -25.46 -29.58
CA MET A 356 -14.38 -25.98 -28.30
C MET A 356 -15.54 -25.12 -27.76
N ALA A 357 -15.44 -23.80 -27.84
CA ALA A 357 -16.52 -22.90 -27.43
C ALA A 357 -17.76 -23.03 -28.32
N ALA A 358 -17.57 -23.23 -29.64
CA ALA A 358 -18.65 -23.50 -30.58
C ALA A 358 -19.28 -24.89 -30.33
N GLY A 359 -18.48 -25.91 -30.01
CA GLY A 359 -18.96 -27.25 -29.67
C GLY A 359 -19.78 -27.31 -28.38
N ILE A 360 -19.40 -26.53 -27.35
CA ILE A 360 -20.14 -26.43 -26.08
C ILE A 360 -21.50 -25.72 -26.25
N LEU A 361 -21.60 -24.77 -27.19
CA LEU A 361 -22.85 -24.07 -27.50
C LEU A 361 -23.79 -24.88 -28.42
N ALA A 362 -23.27 -25.89 -29.13
CA ALA A 362 -24.04 -26.67 -30.12
C ALA A 362 -24.47 -28.08 -29.65
N GLY A 363 -23.95 -28.60 -28.53
CA GLY A 363 -24.14 -30.00 -28.13
C GLY A 363 -24.77 -30.19 -26.75
N GLY A 364 -26.10 -30.12 -26.67
CA GLY A 364 -26.86 -30.74 -25.58
C GLY A 364 -27.12 -32.22 -25.90
N GLY A 365 -26.52 -33.12 -25.13
CA GLY A 365 -26.85 -34.55 -25.10
C GLY A 365 -25.95 -35.46 -25.93
N GLU A 366 -25.01 -36.16 -25.27
CA GLU A 366 -25.00 -37.63 -25.09
C GLU A 366 -23.64 -38.15 -24.56
N SER A 367 -23.77 -39.22 -23.77
CA SER A 367 -22.81 -40.18 -23.18
C SER A 367 -21.27 -40.02 -23.29
N ARG A 368 -20.63 -40.18 -22.12
CA ARG A 368 -19.22 -40.53 -21.86
C ARG A 368 -18.71 -41.75 -22.66
N PRO A 369 -17.38 -41.91 -22.85
CA PRO A 369 -16.65 -42.84 -21.96
C PRO A 369 -15.26 -42.35 -21.49
N ALA A 370 -14.63 -43.20 -20.69
CA ALA A 370 -13.57 -42.94 -19.73
C ALA A 370 -12.12 -42.99 -20.27
N ALA A 371 -11.21 -42.58 -19.37
CA ALA A 371 -9.77 -42.88 -19.26
C ALA A 371 -8.76 -41.98 -20.01
N ALA A 372 -7.89 -41.32 -19.23
CA ALA A 372 -6.44 -41.54 -19.26
C ALA A 372 -5.75 -40.72 -18.14
N VAL A 373 -4.90 -41.41 -17.36
CA VAL A 373 -4.00 -40.86 -16.35
C VAL A 373 -2.98 -39.91 -16.99
N PRO A 374 -2.74 -38.68 -16.50
CA PRO A 374 -1.56 -37.92 -16.88
C PRO A 374 -0.40 -38.24 -15.92
N GLN A 375 0.65 -38.82 -16.50
CA GLN A 375 1.97 -39.00 -15.91
C GLN A 375 2.56 -37.69 -15.38
N ALA A 376 3.38 -37.83 -14.33
CA ALA A 376 4.13 -36.76 -13.68
C ALA A 376 5.01 -35.99 -14.68
N ARG A 377 4.86 -34.65 -14.70
CA ARG A 377 5.82 -33.75 -15.36
C ARG A 377 6.98 -33.41 -14.42
N PRO A 378 8.21 -33.28 -14.95
CA PRO A 378 9.40 -33.00 -14.16
C PRO A 378 9.36 -31.58 -13.57
N ARG A 379 9.89 -31.44 -12.35
CA ARG A 379 10.07 -30.16 -11.65
C ARG A 379 10.94 -29.21 -12.49
N ARG A 380 10.41 -28.04 -12.86
CA ARG A 380 11.21 -26.92 -13.38
C ARG A 380 12.04 -26.31 -12.24
N PRO A 381 13.32 -25.95 -12.46
CA PRO A 381 14.14 -25.28 -11.46
C PRO A 381 13.58 -23.87 -11.16
N ALA A 382 13.76 -23.44 -9.91
CA ALA A 382 13.32 -22.14 -9.42
C ALA A 382 13.98 -21.01 -10.23
N ASN A 383 13.15 -20.12 -10.77
CA ASN A 383 13.59 -18.97 -11.55
C ASN A 383 14.15 -17.90 -10.61
N LEU A 384 15.46 -17.93 -10.36
CA LEU A 384 16.21 -16.96 -9.55
C LEU A 384 16.31 -15.56 -10.19
N ASN A 385 15.81 -15.36 -11.43
CA ASN A 385 15.94 -14.10 -12.16
C ASN A 385 14.96 -13.00 -11.74
N GLY A 386 13.86 -13.32 -11.05
CA GLY A 386 12.85 -12.31 -10.66
C GLY A 386 13.36 -11.28 -9.64
N SER A 387 14.29 -11.66 -8.77
CA SER A 387 14.88 -10.78 -7.76
C SER A 387 15.89 -9.79 -8.35
N ALA A 388 16.59 -10.19 -9.42
CA ALA A 388 17.59 -9.34 -10.06
C ALA A 388 16.95 -8.24 -10.92
N VAL A 389 15.85 -8.57 -11.61
CA VAL A 389 15.11 -7.62 -12.46
C VAL A 389 14.44 -6.53 -11.62
N ALA A 390 13.77 -6.89 -10.51
CA ALA A 390 13.15 -5.90 -9.62
C ALA A 390 14.18 -4.96 -8.95
N HIS A 391 15.39 -5.48 -8.66
CA HIS A 391 16.48 -4.67 -8.11
C HIS A 391 17.11 -3.76 -9.18
N ALA A 392 17.19 -4.21 -10.43
CA ALA A 392 17.68 -3.41 -11.56
C ALA A 392 16.69 -2.28 -11.95
N ASP A 393 15.39 -2.53 -11.89
CA ASP A 393 14.34 -1.53 -12.16
C ASP A 393 14.29 -0.44 -11.06
N ALA A 394 14.53 -0.81 -9.80
CA ALA A 394 14.64 0.14 -8.70
C ALA A 394 15.90 1.01 -8.82
N LEU A 395 17.04 0.40 -9.22
CA LEU A 395 18.30 1.12 -9.43
C LEU A 395 18.23 2.08 -10.63
N THR A 396 17.53 1.72 -11.71
CA THR A 396 17.35 2.60 -12.89
C THR A 396 16.42 3.78 -12.60
N ALA A 397 15.34 3.59 -11.82
CA ALA A 397 14.47 4.67 -11.39
C ALA A 397 15.17 5.65 -10.42
N GLU A 398 16.00 5.13 -9.51
CA GLU A 398 16.80 5.94 -8.59
C GLU A 398 17.87 6.74 -9.33
N ALA A 399 18.62 6.12 -10.26
CA ALA A 399 19.59 6.83 -11.09
C ALA A 399 18.94 7.96 -11.91
N LYS A 400 17.71 7.74 -12.42
CA LYS A 400 16.95 8.78 -13.12
C LYS A 400 16.59 9.96 -12.19
N ASN A 401 16.17 9.69 -10.95
CA ASN A 401 15.87 10.73 -9.97
C ASN A 401 17.13 11.53 -9.58
N ILE A 402 18.26 10.85 -9.38
CA ILE A 402 19.53 11.49 -9.06
C ILE A 402 19.99 12.41 -10.21
N ARG A 403 19.86 12.00 -11.47
CA ARG A 403 20.19 12.85 -12.63
C ARG A 403 19.36 14.13 -12.67
N VAL A 404 18.04 14.01 -12.44
CA VAL A 404 17.15 15.18 -12.36
C VAL A 404 17.55 16.11 -11.20
N GLN A 405 17.94 15.55 -10.05
CA GLN A 405 18.43 16.33 -8.91
C GLN A 405 19.77 17.03 -9.19
N MET A 406 20.68 16.38 -9.91
CA MET A 406 21.93 16.99 -10.38
C MET A 406 21.68 18.17 -11.32
N ASP A 407 20.76 18.04 -12.28
CA ASP A 407 20.45 19.13 -13.22
C ASP A 407 19.81 20.33 -12.51
N LEU A 408 18.96 20.08 -11.51
CA LEU A 408 18.42 21.14 -10.64
C LEU A 408 19.52 21.80 -9.81
N LEU A 409 20.49 21.03 -9.29
CA LEU A 409 21.62 21.56 -8.53
C LEU A 409 22.54 22.41 -9.40
N ARG A 410 22.83 21.97 -10.64
CA ARG A 410 23.55 22.76 -11.65
C ARG A 410 22.87 24.08 -11.93
N ALA A 411 21.56 24.04 -12.17
CA ALA A 411 20.79 25.25 -12.42
C ALA A 411 20.81 26.21 -11.20
N LEU A 412 20.73 25.69 -9.98
CA LEU A 412 20.83 26.49 -8.76
C LEU A 412 22.20 27.17 -8.60
N ALA A 413 23.28 26.46 -8.92
CA ALA A 413 24.63 26.99 -8.85
C ALA A 413 24.87 28.17 -9.81
N THR A 414 24.08 28.30 -10.88
CA THR A 414 24.16 29.46 -11.79
C THR A 414 23.60 30.75 -11.20
N LYS A 415 22.79 30.67 -10.13
CA LYS A 415 22.03 31.80 -9.55
C LYS A 415 21.11 32.53 -10.55
N ASP A 416 20.82 31.91 -11.69
CA ASP A 416 19.95 32.42 -12.75
C ASP A 416 18.54 31.83 -12.61
N ALA A 417 17.56 32.70 -12.34
CA ALA A 417 16.18 32.30 -12.14
C ALA A 417 15.55 31.68 -13.40
N ALA A 418 15.96 32.11 -14.60
CA ALA A 418 15.44 31.59 -15.86
C ALA A 418 15.94 30.16 -16.10
N LYS A 419 17.24 29.91 -15.90
CA LYS A 419 17.83 28.56 -15.99
C LYS A 419 17.25 27.61 -14.94
N LEU A 420 16.96 28.11 -13.75
CA LEU A 420 16.31 27.33 -12.71
C LEU A 420 14.89 26.93 -13.12
N GLU A 421 14.08 27.85 -13.65
CA GLU A 421 12.73 27.50 -14.13
C GLU A 421 12.75 26.56 -15.34
N GLU A 422 13.71 26.72 -16.25
CA GLU A 422 13.92 25.79 -17.36
C GLU A 422 14.27 24.37 -16.86
N ALA A 423 15.19 24.25 -15.91
CA ALA A 423 15.56 22.98 -15.29
C ALA A 423 14.39 22.35 -14.54
N LYS A 424 13.56 23.15 -13.85
CA LYS A 424 12.32 22.66 -13.23
C LYS A 424 11.34 22.14 -14.27
N MET A 425 11.22 22.79 -15.42
CA MET A 425 10.36 22.33 -16.53
C MET A 425 10.90 21.05 -17.18
N ALA A 426 12.21 20.93 -17.36
CA ALA A 426 12.86 19.70 -17.83
C ALA A 426 12.67 18.54 -16.83
N ALA A 427 12.79 18.80 -15.53
CA ALA A 427 12.52 17.83 -14.47
C ALA A 427 11.07 17.31 -14.55
N ARG A 428 10.09 18.20 -14.78
CA ARG A 428 8.67 17.81 -14.94
C ARG A 428 8.45 16.85 -16.09
N ARG A 429 9.07 17.14 -17.25
CA ARG A 429 9.01 16.29 -18.45
C ARG A 429 9.64 14.93 -18.19
N THR A 430 10.83 14.91 -17.60
CA THR A 430 11.59 13.69 -17.31
C THR A 430 10.87 12.78 -16.32
N LEU A 431 10.18 13.36 -15.33
CA LEU A 431 9.43 12.63 -14.30
C LEU A 431 7.99 12.29 -14.70
N GLY A 432 7.52 12.69 -15.90
CA GLY A 432 6.18 12.39 -16.38
C GLY A 432 5.05 13.05 -15.58
N VAL A 433 5.31 14.17 -14.89
CA VAL A 433 4.33 14.83 -14.03
C VAL A 433 3.47 15.79 -14.84
N THR A 434 2.24 15.38 -15.17
CA THR A 434 1.33 16.13 -16.08
C THR A 434 0.50 17.23 -15.41
N ARG A 435 0.36 17.25 -14.07
CA ARG A 435 -0.44 18.25 -13.35
C ARG A 435 0.41 19.40 -12.80
N LYS A 436 0.19 20.64 -13.28
CA LYS A 436 0.91 21.88 -12.88
C LYS A 436 1.02 22.09 -11.35
N SER A 437 -0.03 21.81 -10.58
CA SER A 437 -0.06 22.02 -9.12
C SER A 437 0.72 20.99 -8.29
N ASN A 438 0.91 19.76 -8.80
CA ASN A 438 1.74 18.74 -8.15
C ASN A 438 3.20 18.83 -8.60
N ALA A 439 3.43 19.29 -9.83
CA ALA A 439 4.73 19.46 -10.44
C ALA A 439 5.65 20.43 -9.66
N GLY A 440 5.12 21.57 -9.22
CA GLY A 440 5.88 22.52 -8.38
C GLY A 440 6.33 21.92 -7.06
N ASN A 441 5.44 21.20 -6.36
CA ASN A 441 5.73 20.59 -5.07
C ASN A 441 6.70 19.40 -5.16
N ILE A 442 6.60 18.59 -6.21
CA ILE A 442 7.49 17.44 -6.42
C ILE A 442 8.90 17.93 -6.76
N VAL A 443 9.02 18.89 -7.68
CA VAL A 443 10.31 19.45 -8.06
C VAL A 443 10.93 20.25 -6.91
N GLY A 444 10.11 21.02 -6.17
CA GLY A 444 10.55 21.71 -4.95
C GLY A 444 11.02 20.74 -3.85
N ALA A 445 10.37 19.58 -3.68
CA ALA A 445 10.81 18.55 -2.74
C ALA A 445 12.11 17.86 -3.20
N LEU A 446 12.28 17.62 -4.51
CA LEU A 446 13.51 17.07 -5.07
C LEU A 446 14.68 18.03 -4.91
N GLN A 447 14.45 19.32 -5.13
CA GLN A 447 15.40 20.39 -4.87
C GLN A 447 15.72 20.51 -3.37
N ALA A 448 14.72 20.46 -2.47
CA ALA A 448 14.97 20.52 -1.03
C ALA A 448 15.81 19.34 -0.53
N ARG A 449 15.70 18.17 -1.19
CA ARG A 449 16.48 16.97 -0.88
C ARG A 449 17.94 17.04 -1.31
N THR A 450 18.34 18.00 -2.14
CA THR A 450 19.75 18.22 -2.49
C THR A 450 20.42 19.25 -1.59
N GLY A 451 19.69 19.99 -0.74
CA GLY A 451 20.24 21.08 0.07
C GLY A 451 20.24 20.84 1.58
N GLY A 452 20.99 21.69 2.31
CA GLY A 452 20.98 21.78 3.77
C GLY A 452 21.20 20.44 4.47
N LYS A 453 20.30 20.10 5.41
CA LYS A 453 20.37 18.87 6.21
C LYS A 453 20.29 17.55 5.42
N PHE A 454 19.93 17.60 4.13
CA PHE A 454 19.78 16.42 3.28
C PHE A 454 20.97 16.19 2.34
N ARG A 455 21.92 17.13 2.29
CA ARG A 455 23.11 17.08 1.41
C ARG A 455 23.86 15.76 1.53
N GLY A 456 24.25 15.35 2.75
CA GLY A 456 24.97 14.09 2.96
C GLY A 456 24.26 12.84 2.40
N ASN A 457 22.93 12.74 2.57
CA ASN A 457 22.17 11.59 2.04
C ASN A 457 22.06 11.64 0.51
N PHE A 458 21.92 12.84 -0.08
CA PHE A 458 21.96 13.00 -1.53
C PHE A 458 23.31 12.61 -2.12
N VAL A 459 24.43 13.10 -1.56
CA VAL A 459 25.79 12.74 -2.02
C VAL A 459 26.00 11.24 -1.97
N ARG A 460 25.62 10.58 -0.87
CA ARG A 460 25.67 9.12 -0.73
C ARG A 460 24.91 8.41 -1.84
N ARG A 461 23.63 8.74 -2.03
CA ARG A 461 22.78 8.13 -3.07
C ARG A 461 23.29 8.39 -4.47
N ALA A 462 23.84 9.57 -4.72
CA ALA A 462 24.39 9.92 -6.03
C ALA A 462 25.65 9.11 -6.36
N MET A 463 26.53 8.90 -5.38
CA MET A 463 27.69 8.03 -5.51
C MET A 463 27.29 6.56 -5.77
N GLU A 464 26.31 6.05 -5.01
CA GLU A 464 25.80 4.68 -5.16
C GLU A 464 25.08 4.44 -6.49
N ALA A 465 24.25 5.39 -6.94
CA ALA A 465 23.40 5.21 -8.12
C ALA A 465 24.11 5.50 -9.45
N LEU A 466 25.13 6.37 -9.45
CA LEU A 466 25.84 6.75 -10.68
C LEU A 466 27.20 6.06 -10.84
N GLY A 467 27.75 5.46 -9.78
CA GLY A 467 28.98 4.64 -9.83
C GLY A 467 30.25 5.36 -10.27
N LYS A 468 30.23 6.70 -10.42
CA LYS A 468 31.33 7.52 -10.93
C LYS A 468 31.84 8.49 -9.86
N VAL A 469 32.37 7.93 -8.77
CA VAL A 469 32.82 8.72 -7.59
C VAL A 469 33.85 9.79 -7.98
N ASP A 470 34.82 9.42 -8.83
CA ASP A 470 35.95 10.28 -9.18
C ASP A 470 35.56 11.52 -10.00
N THR A 471 34.47 11.46 -10.78
CA THR A 471 34.00 12.61 -11.56
C THR A 471 32.88 13.38 -10.86
N LEU A 472 32.07 12.69 -10.06
CA LEU A 472 30.88 13.26 -9.45
C LEU A 472 31.21 14.12 -8.23
N LEU A 473 32.19 13.70 -7.43
CA LEU A 473 32.50 14.36 -6.17
C LEU A 473 33.18 15.73 -6.37
N PRO A 474 34.14 15.91 -7.31
CA PRO A 474 34.65 17.25 -7.65
C PRO A 474 33.56 18.18 -8.19
N GLU A 475 32.65 17.66 -9.01
CA GLU A 475 31.51 18.42 -9.53
C GLU A 475 30.59 18.90 -8.40
N LEU A 476 30.25 18.02 -7.45
CA LEU A 476 29.42 18.37 -6.29
C LEU A 476 30.10 19.40 -5.38
N VAL A 477 31.42 19.30 -5.18
CA VAL A 477 32.21 20.31 -4.46
C VAL A 477 32.06 21.68 -5.11
N GLU A 478 32.23 21.76 -6.42
CA GLU A 478 32.10 23.02 -7.16
C GLU A 478 30.67 23.58 -7.07
N LEU A 479 29.66 22.73 -7.28
CA LEU A 479 28.25 23.14 -7.25
C LEU A 479 27.83 23.66 -5.88
N TYR A 480 28.14 22.92 -4.80
CA TYR A 480 27.80 23.37 -3.46
C TYR A 480 28.61 24.60 -3.04
N GLY A 481 29.87 24.72 -3.46
CA GLY A 481 30.66 25.93 -3.21
C GLY A 481 30.02 27.18 -3.81
N LYS A 482 29.47 27.07 -5.04
CA LYS A 482 28.73 28.16 -5.70
C LYS A 482 27.40 28.49 -5.01
N ILE A 483 26.69 27.47 -4.52
CA ILE A 483 25.37 27.63 -3.88
C ILE A 483 25.51 28.22 -2.48
N ASP A 484 26.38 27.67 -1.65
CA ASP A 484 26.52 28.05 -0.24
C ASP A 484 27.39 29.30 -0.07
N GLY A 485 28.15 29.69 -1.10
CA GLY A 485 29.05 30.84 -1.06
C GLY A 485 30.27 30.64 -0.14
N LEU A 486 30.52 29.39 0.28
CA LEU A 486 31.61 28.99 1.16
C LEU A 486 32.42 27.86 0.49
N PRO A 487 33.75 27.82 0.69
CA PRO A 487 34.55 26.72 0.19
C PRO A 487 34.12 25.41 0.86
N ILE A 488 33.66 24.46 0.06
CA ILE A 488 33.33 23.10 0.49
C ILE A 488 34.45 22.20 0.02
N THR A 489 34.87 21.27 0.88
CA THR A 489 35.94 20.32 0.53
C THR A 489 35.36 18.96 0.21
N GLN A 490 36.09 18.18 -0.58
CA GLN A 490 35.76 16.79 -0.86
C GLN A 490 35.60 15.98 0.44
N ASN A 491 36.55 16.12 1.37
CA ASN A 491 36.52 15.47 2.67
C ASN A 491 35.26 15.81 3.49
N GLN A 492 34.73 17.02 3.34
CA GLN A 492 33.50 17.42 4.04
C GLN A 492 32.28 16.68 3.48
N LEU A 493 32.13 16.61 2.15
CA LEU A 493 31.03 15.88 1.52
C LEU A 493 31.10 14.37 1.81
N GLU A 494 32.30 13.79 1.83
CA GLU A 494 32.50 12.38 2.19
C GLU A 494 32.11 12.10 3.64
N ARG A 495 32.52 12.95 4.59
CA ARG A 495 32.13 12.83 6.00
C ARG A 495 30.61 12.94 6.17
N GLU A 496 29.96 13.86 5.48
CA GLU A 496 28.50 14.02 5.52
C GLU A 496 27.78 12.79 4.93
N ALA A 497 28.29 12.23 3.83
CA ALA A 497 27.75 11.01 3.24
C ALA A 497 27.91 9.79 4.18
N LEU A 498 29.07 9.68 4.85
CA LEU A 498 29.34 8.62 5.82
C LEU A 498 28.46 8.75 7.08
N GLN A 499 28.25 9.97 7.58
CA GLN A 499 27.37 10.24 8.71
C GLN A 499 25.90 9.93 8.36
N ALA A 500 25.47 10.18 7.12
CA ALA A 500 24.14 9.81 6.66
C ALA A 500 23.95 8.29 6.68
N LYS A 501 24.96 7.51 6.26
CA LYS A 501 24.94 6.04 6.30
C LYS A 501 24.75 5.48 7.72
N ARG A 502 25.36 6.11 8.73
CA ARG A 502 25.24 5.71 10.15
C ARG A 502 23.89 6.04 10.79
N LYS A 503 23.09 6.93 10.20
CA LYS A 503 21.73 7.27 10.69
C LYS A 503 20.65 6.36 10.09
N ASP A 504 20.96 5.70 8.99
CA ASP A 504 20.07 4.74 8.31
C ASP A 504 20.28 3.30 8.81
N GLN A 505 21.36 3.05 9.58
CA GLN A 505 21.63 1.83 10.36
C GLN A 505 21.18 2.01 11.80
#